data_AF-A0A4S4KKY7-F1
#
_entry.id   AF-A0A4S4KKY7-F1
#
_cell.length_a   1.000
_cell.length_b   1.000
_cell.length_c   1.000
_cell.angle_alpha   90.00
_cell.angle_beta   90.00
_cell.angle_gamma   90.00
#
_symmetry.space_group_name_H-M   'P 1'
#
loop_
_entity.id
_entity.type
_entity.pdbx_description
1 polymer ?
#
loop_
_entity_poly.entity_id
_entity_poly.type
_entity_poly.pdbx_seq_one_letter_code
_entity_poly.pdbx_strand_id
1 'polypeptide(L)'
;MAAKMFSLASCVMLFYDILITFGDEVEKIWRQRFTGATVLWFLNRYIPPLGYIVVIVSFQDPSWGPSACNRFVLYPEALKIVTSFTIGVIFILRLYAIYSRSRVILIGFALLLFAEIALKIVSLSASYF
;
A
#
# COMPACT_ATOMS: atom_id res chain seq x y z
N MET A 1 -2.05 26.12 0.60
CA MET A 1 -3.35 25.88 1.28
C MET A 1 -4.24 24.92 0.50
N ALA A 2 -4.44 25.10 -0.81
CA ALA A 2 -5.30 24.22 -1.62
C ALA A 2 -4.90 22.73 -1.52
N ALA A 3 -3.62 22.39 -1.65
CA ALA A 3 -3.13 21.02 -1.54
C ALA A 3 -3.47 20.37 -0.18
N LYS A 4 -3.31 21.11 0.93
CA LYS A 4 -3.64 20.64 2.29
C LYS A 4 -5.12 20.26 2.44
N MET A 5 -6.00 21.09 1.91
CA MET A 5 -7.46 20.84 1.96
C MET A 5 -7.84 19.67 1.06
N PHE A 6 -7.25 19.57 -0.14
CA PHE A 6 -7.48 18.47 -1.06
C PHE A 6 -7.05 17.12 -0.47
N SER A 7 -5.84 17.02 0.08
CA SER A 7 -5.34 15.78 0.70
C SER A 7 -6.23 15.30 1.84
N LEU A 8 -6.76 16.23 2.64
CA LEU A 8 -7.67 15.94 3.75
C LEU A 8 -9.03 15.46 3.23
N ALA A 9 -9.59 16.13 2.22
CA ALA A 9 -10.84 15.72 1.58
C ALA A 9 -10.73 14.31 0.95
N SER A 10 -9.64 14.03 0.23
CA SER A 10 -9.37 12.70 -0.34
C SER A 10 -9.27 11.63 0.74
N CYS A 11 -8.62 11.93 1.87
CA CYS A 11 -8.53 11.02 3.00
C CYS A 11 -9.89 10.70 3.61
N VAL A 12 -10.69 11.73 3.87
CA VAL A 12 -12.06 11.57 4.41
C VAL A 12 -12.92 10.73 3.46
N MET A 13 -12.86 11.00 2.15
CA MET A 13 -13.59 10.24 1.16
C MET A 13 -13.16 8.77 1.13
N LEU A 14 -11.85 8.52 1.23
CA LEU A 14 -11.31 7.15 1.28
C LEU A 14 -11.80 6.38 2.52
N PHE A 15 -11.79 7.01 3.70
CA PHE A 15 -12.33 6.38 4.91
C PHE A 15 -13.84 6.19 4.84
N TYR A 16 -14.56 7.15 4.26
CA TYR A 16 -16.00 7.03 4.03
C TYR A 16 -16.33 5.81 3.17
N ASP A 17 -15.60 5.58 2.07
CA ASP A 17 -15.76 4.40 1.23
C ASP A 17 -15.44 3.09 1.95
N ILE A 18 -14.45 3.09 2.86
CA ILE A 18 -14.15 1.91 3.69
C ILE A 18 -15.30 1.62 4.67
N LEU A 19 -15.84 2.66 5.32
CA LEU A 19 -16.90 2.50 6.31
C LEU A 19 -18.21 1.98 5.69
N ILE A 20 -18.61 2.51 4.53
CA ILE A 20 -19.86 2.07 3.90
C ILE A 20 -19.78 0.63 3.39
N THR A 21 -18.59 0.19 2.97
CA THR A 21 -18.38 -1.19 2.48
C THR A 21 -18.06 -2.18 3.59
N PHE A 22 -17.76 -1.72 4.81
CA PHE A 22 -17.43 -2.58 5.95
C PHE A 22 -18.52 -3.60 6.29
N GLY A 23 -19.80 -3.23 6.17
CA GLY A 23 -20.93 -4.15 6.43
C GLY A 23 -20.87 -5.38 5.52
N ASP A 24 -20.62 -5.16 4.24
CA ASP A 24 -20.46 -6.21 3.24
C ASP A 24 -19.19 -7.05 3.46
N GLU A 25 -18.11 -6.44 3.96
CA GLU A 25 -16.86 -7.14 4.26
C GLU A 25 -17.01 -8.14 5.38
N VAL A 26 -17.69 -7.76 6.47
CA VAL A 26 -17.90 -8.64 7.62
C VAL A 26 -18.64 -9.90 7.18
N GLU A 27 -19.65 -9.76 6.34
CA GLU A 27 -20.42 -10.90 5.85
C GLU A 27 -19.65 -11.75 4.83
N LYS A 28 -18.96 -11.12 3.87
CA LYS A 28 -18.33 -11.84 2.75
C LYS A 28 -16.92 -12.36 3.05
N ILE A 29 -16.19 -11.72 3.96
CA ILE A 29 -14.77 -12.01 4.20
C ILE A 29 -14.56 -12.58 5.60
N TRP A 30 -15.11 -11.94 6.63
CA TRP A 30 -14.85 -12.34 8.02
C TRP A 30 -15.67 -13.56 8.45
N ARG A 31 -16.85 -13.80 7.87
CA ARG A 31 -17.63 -15.03 8.10
C ARG A 31 -17.17 -16.23 7.26
N GLN A 32 -16.30 -16.03 6.27
CA GLN A 32 -15.77 -17.11 5.44
C GLN A 32 -14.50 -17.72 6.04
N ARG A 33 -14.03 -18.84 5.49
CA ARG A 33 -12.77 -19.45 5.91
C ARG A 33 -11.61 -18.49 5.65
N PHE A 34 -10.83 -18.21 6.69
CA PHE A 34 -9.59 -17.45 6.57
C PHE A 34 -8.61 -18.18 5.65
N THR A 35 -8.37 -17.59 4.48
CA THR A 35 -7.36 -18.06 3.52
C THR A 35 -6.25 -17.03 3.40
N GLY A 36 -5.11 -17.41 2.81
CA GLY A 36 -4.03 -16.45 2.52
C GLY A 36 -4.51 -15.26 1.69
N ALA A 37 -5.48 -15.46 0.78
CA ALA A 37 -6.07 -14.38 0.00
C ALA A 37 -6.78 -13.32 0.87
N THR A 38 -7.41 -13.73 1.98
CA THR A 38 -8.03 -12.82 2.95
C THR A 38 -7.00 -11.89 3.60
N VAL A 39 -5.82 -12.43 3.94
CA VAL A 39 -4.72 -11.66 4.54
C VAL A 39 -4.15 -10.67 3.53
N LEU A 40 -3.88 -11.10 2.29
CA LEU A 40 -3.39 -10.18 1.25
C LEU A 40 -4.39 -9.06 0.94
N TRP A 41 -5.67 -9.40 0.90
CA TRP A 41 -6.74 -8.43 0.71
C TRP A 41 -6.78 -7.42 1.86
N PHE A 42 -6.70 -7.88 3.12
CA PHE A 42 -6.69 -6.99 4.29
C PHE A 42 -5.48 -6.05 4.28
N LEU A 43 -4.28 -6.59 4.01
CA LEU A 43 -3.07 -5.79 3.90
C LEU A 43 -3.21 -4.71 2.83
N ASN A 44 -3.73 -5.07 1.64
CA ASN A 44 -3.92 -4.11 0.57
C ASN A 44 -4.94 -3.01 0.91
N ARG A 45 -6.01 -3.37 1.65
CA ARG A 45 -7.11 -2.46 1.92
C ARG A 45 -6.85 -1.51 3.09
N TYR A 46 -6.18 -1.98 4.15
CA TYR A 46 -6.07 -1.23 5.41
C TYR A 46 -4.69 -0.58 5.62
N ILE A 47 -3.60 -1.17 5.09
CA ILE A 47 -2.25 -0.60 5.27
C ILE A 47 -2.09 0.77 4.60
N PRO A 48 -2.48 0.97 3.31
CA PRO A 48 -2.26 2.25 2.64
C PRO A 48 -3.03 3.42 3.28
N PRO A 49 -4.33 3.29 3.62
CA PRO A 49 -5.09 4.36 4.28
C PRO A 49 -4.50 4.76 5.63
N LEU A 50 -4.15 3.77 6.46
CA LEU A 50 -3.59 4.00 7.79
C LEU A 50 -2.23 4.72 7.70
N GLY A 51 -1.38 4.30 6.76
CA GLY A 51 -0.12 5.00 6.53
C GLY A 51 -0.32 6.41 5.96
N TYR A 52 -1.32 6.61 5.10
CA TYR A 52 -1.59 7.92 4.51
C TYR A 52 -2.06 8.96 5.54
N ILE A 53 -2.75 8.55 6.61
CA ILE A 53 -3.08 9.45 7.75
C ILE A 53 -1.81 10.12 8.28
N VAL A 54 -0.77 9.32 8.55
CA VAL A 54 0.48 9.82 9.13
C VAL A 54 1.14 10.84 8.20
N VAL A 55 1.12 10.57 6.88
CA VAL A 55 1.65 11.50 5.87
C VAL A 55 0.88 12.82 5.87
N ILE A 56 -0.44 12.78 5.94
CA ILE A 56 -1.28 14.00 5.94
C ILE A 56 -1.04 14.82 7.21
N VAL A 57 -1.01 14.18 8.39
CA VAL A 57 -0.75 14.87 9.66
C VAL A 57 0.61 15.57 9.60
N SER A 58 1.63 14.87 9.11
CA SER A 58 2.99 15.41 8.92
C SER A 58 3.01 16.64 7.99
N PHE A 59 2.19 16.63 6.92
CA PHE A 59 2.07 17.76 6.01
C PHE A 59 1.29 18.94 6.61
N GLN A 60 0.36 18.67 7.52
CA GLN A 60 -0.54 19.67 8.08
C GLN A 60 0.14 20.51 9.16
N ASP A 61 1.03 19.91 9.97
CA ASP A 61 1.72 20.54 11.09
C ASP A 61 2.83 21.53 10.65
N PRO A 62 2.74 22.82 11.03
CA PRO A 62 3.77 23.82 10.70
C PRO A 62 4.96 23.85 11.66
N SER A 63 4.89 23.16 12.81
CA SER A 63 5.87 23.25 13.91
C SER A 63 6.90 22.11 13.94
N TRP A 64 7.05 21.37 12.84
CA TRP A 64 7.98 20.24 12.80
C TRP A 64 9.44 20.70 12.73
N GLY A 65 10.25 20.18 13.67
CA GLY A 65 11.69 20.42 13.68
C GLY A 65 12.39 19.81 12.44
N PRO A 66 13.52 20.38 11.99
CA PRO A 66 14.24 19.92 10.80
C PRO A 66 14.71 18.46 10.89
N SER A 67 15.01 17.97 12.08
CA SER A 67 15.41 16.57 12.32
C SER A 67 14.24 15.59 12.13
N ALA A 68 13.03 15.95 12.54
CA ALA A 68 11.83 15.13 12.32
C ALA A 68 11.46 15.09 10.83
N CYS A 69 11.55 16.23 10.14
CA CYS A 69 11.29 16.32 8.69
C CYS A 69 12.15 15.34 7.88
N ASN A 70 13.45 15.25 8.18
CA ASN A 70 14.36 14.34 7.47
C ASN A 70 14.07 12.85 7.75
N ARG A 71 13.54 12.50 8.92
CA ARG A 71 13.15 11.11 9.21
C ARG A 71 11.86 10.72 8.49
N PHE A 72 10.92 11.66 8.37
CA PHE A 72 9.59 11.41 7.83
C PHE A 72 9.51 11.47 6.30
N VAL A 73 10.48 12.08 5.62
CA VAL A 73 10.55 12.05 4.14
C VAL A 73 10.65 10.61 3.61
N LEU A 74 11.21 9.69 4.41
CA LEU A 74 11.40 8.27 4.06
C LEU A 74 10.15 7.43 4.28
N TYR A 75 9.25 7.87 5.16
CA TYR A 75 8.03 7.17 5.51
C TYR A 75 7.09 6.92 4.31
N PRO A 76 6.74 7.93 3.48
CA PRO A 76 5.86 7.70 2.33
C PRO A 76 6.48 6.77 1.29
N GLU A 77 7.80 6.84 1.09
CA GLU A 77 8.49 5.95 0.15
C GLU A 77 8.51 4.50 0.66
N ALA A 78 8.74 4.28 1.96
CA ALA A 78 8.63 2.97 2.57
C ALA A 78 7.20 2.40 2.46
N LEU A 79 6.18 3.21 2.72
CA LEU A 79 4.77 2.82 2.59
C LEU A 79 4.42 2.42 1.14
N LYS A 80 4.95 3.14 0.14
CA LYS A 80 4.78 2.82 -1.28
C LYS A 80 5.42 1.47 -1.64
N ILE A 81 6.60 1.16 -1.11
CA ILE A 81 7.26 -0.13 -1.34
C ILE A 81 6.39 -1.28 -0.81
N VAL A 82 5.89 -1.18 0.43
CA VAL A 82 5.05 -2.20 1.07
C VAL A 82 3.73 -2.40 0.30
N THR A 83 3.08 -1.30 -0.06
CA THR A 83 1.81 -1.33 -0.79
C THR A 83 1.99 -1.95 -2.17
N SER A 84 3.05 -1.55 -2.88
CA SER A 84 3.35 -2.08 -4.21
C SER A 84 3.72 -3.55 -4.19
N PHE A 85 4.46 -4.01 -3.18
CA PHE A 85 4.74 -5.44 -3.00
C PHE A 85 3.44 -6.23 -2.85
N THR A 86 2.55 -5.78 -1.98
CA THR A 86 1.25 -6.44 -1.74
C THR A 86 0.42 -6.50 -3.02
N ILE A 87 0.32 -5.39 -3.76
CA ILE A 87 -0.40 -5.32 -5.04
C ILE A 87 0.23 -6.26 -6.08
N GLY A 88 1.56 -6.27 -6.18
CA GLY A 88 2.29 -7.12 -7.10
C GLY A 88 2.02 -8.60 -6.85
N VAL A 89 2.04 -9.04 -5.58
CA VAL A 89 1.72 -10.44 -5.24
C VAL A 89 0.27 -10.78 -5.62
N ILE A 90 -0.70 -9.89 -5.37
CA ILE A 90 -2.10 -10.11 -5.76
C ILE A 90 -2.23 -10.27 -7.28
N PHE A 91 -1.55 -9.42 -8.06
CA PHE A 91 -1.57 -9.50 -9.52
C PHE A 91 -0.95 -10.80 -10.03
N ILE A 92 0.19 -11.24 -9.46
CA ILE A 92 0.83 -12.50 -9.83
C ILE A 92 -0.10 -13.68 -9.55
N LEU A 93 -0.75 -13.72 -8.39
CA LEU A 93 -1.69 -14.78 -8.04
C LEU A 93 -2.88 -14.83 -9.00
N ARG A 94 -3.44 -13.67 -9.36
CA ARG A 94 -4.53 -13.58 -10.35
C ARG A 94 -4.09 -14.04 -11.73
N LEU A 95 -2.90 -13.63 -12.17
CA LEU A 95 -2.35 -14.03 -13.45
C LEU A 95 -2.06 -15.53 -13.51
N TYR A 96 -1.52 -16.09 -12.43
CA TYR A 96 -1.28 -17.51 -12.29
C TYR A 96 -2.57 -18.34 -12.37
N ALA A 97 -3.66 -17.83 -11.79
CA ALA A 97 -4.97 -18.47 -11.89
C ALA A 97 -5.54 -18.43 -13.33
N ILE A 98 -5.38 -17.32 -14.04
CA ILE A 98 -5.86 -17.16 -15.43
C ILE A 98 -5.10 -18.10 -16.39
N TYR A 99 -3.78 -18.23 -16.23
CA TYR A 99 -2.94 -19.05 -17.10
C TYR A 99 -2.83 -20.52 -16.67
N SER A 100 -3.93 -21.08 -16.16
CA SER A 100 -4.07 -22.50 -15.79
C SER A 100 -2.89 -23.04 -14.96
N ARG A 101 -2.42 -22.24 -13.99
CA ARG A 101 -1.35 -22.61 -13.05
C ARG A 101 0.01 -22.93 -13.69
N SER A 102 0.33 -22.34 -14.84
CA SER A 102 1.66 -22.48 -15.45
C SER A 102 2.78 -21.86 -14.58
N ARG A 103 3.77 -22.68 -14.19
CA ARG A 103 4.87 -22.24 -13.30
C ARG A 103 5.82 -21.23 -13.97
N VAL A 104 5.91 -21.24 -15.30
CA VAL A 104 6.76 -20.32 -16.07
C VAL A 104 6.34 -18.87 -15.83
N ILE A 105 5.03 -18.60 -15.85
CA ILE A 105 4.49 -17.26 -15.63
C ILE A 105 4.70 -16.84 -14.17
N LEU A 106 4.48 -17.74 -13.22
CA LEU A 106 4.74 -17.45 -11.81
C LEU A 106 6.21 -17.05 -11.58
N ILE A 107 7.17 -17.81 -12.12
CA ILE A 107 8.59 -17.53 -11.96
C ILE A 107 8.97 -16.23 -12.70
N GLY A 108 8.53 -16.05 -13.93
CA GLY A 108 8.83 -14.85 -14.72
C GLY A 108 8.34 -13.56 -14.06
N PHE A 109 7.09 -13.55 -13.58
CA PHE A 109 6.55 -12.37 -12.91
C PHE A 109 7.07 -12.20 -11.47
N ALA A 110 7.41 -13.29 -10.77
CA ALA A 110 8.08 -13.18 -9.48
C ALA A 110 9.46 -12.52 -9.63
N LEU A 111 10.24 -12.90 -10.64
CA LEU A 111 11.53 -12.27 -10.95
C LEU A 111 11.38 -10.78 -11.28
N LEU A 112 10.37 -10.43 -12.08
CA LEU A 112 10.04 -9.02 -12.36
C LEU A 112 9.71 -8.23 -11.10
N LEU A 113 8.92 -8.80 -10.19
CA LEU A 113 8.56 -8.18 -8.92
C LEU A 113 9.79 -8.01 -8.00
N PHE A 114 10.69 -8.99 -7.96
CA PHE A 114 11.95 -8.86 -7.24
C PHE A 114 12.82 -7.74 -7.82
N ALA A 115 12.92 -7.65 -9.16
CA ALA A 115 13.65 -6.58 -9.82
C ALA A 115 13.05 -5.20 -9.52
N GLU A 116 11.72 -5.07 -9.58
CA GLU A 116 11.01 -3.83 -9.24
C GLU A 116 11.30 -3.37 -7.81
N ILE A 117 11.27 -4.29 -6.84
CA ILE A 117 11.54 -3.97 -5.43
C ILE A 117 13.00 -3.60 -5.22
N ALA A 118 13.92 -4.32 -5.85
CA ALA A 118 15.35 -3.99 -5.80
C ALA A 118 15.59 -2.56 -6.30
N LEU A 119 14.98 -2.17 -7.44
CA LEU A 119 15.10 -0.81 -7.96
C LEU A 119 14.56 0.24 -6.98
N LYS A 120 13.42 -0.02 -6.33
CA LYS A 120 12.85 0.90 -5.34
C LYS A 120 13.72 1.04 -4.09
N ILE A 121 14.34 -0.04 -3.64
CA ILE A 121 15.28 -0.03 -2.51
C ILE A 121 16.53 0.77 -2.88
N VAL A 122 17.06 0.58 -4.09
CA VAL A 122 18.21 1.34 -4.58
C VAL A 122 17.86 2.83 -4.67
N SER A 123 16.71 3.20 -5.23
CA SER A 123 16.29 4.61 -5.29
C SER A 123 16.11 5.22 -3.90
N LEU A 124 15.57 4.43 -2.95
CA LEU A 124 15.46 4.86 -1.56
C LEU A 124 16.85 5.10 -0.96
N SER A 125 17.81 4.19 -1.18
CA SER A 125 19.20 4.33 -0.70
C SER A 125 19.93 5.53 -1.32
N ALA A 126 19.69 5.80 -2.60
CA ALA A 126 20.25 6.95 -3.31
C ALA A 126 19.71 8.27 -2.78
N SER A 127 18.49 8.29 -2.23
CA SER A 127 17.89 9.48 -1.63
C SER A 127 18.51 9.86 -0.27
N TYR A 128 19.37 9.00 0.31
CA TYR A 128 20.09 9.30 1.56
C TYR A 128 21.43 10.01 1.35
N PHE A 129 21.98 10.02 0.14
CA PHE A 129 23.27 10.65 -0.22
C PHE A 129 23.02 11.97 -0.96
#